data_AF-A0A0L0SYI1-F1
#
_entry.id   AF-A0A0L0SYI1-F1
#
_cell.length_a   1.000
_cell.length_b   1.000
_cell.length_c   1.000
_cell.angle_alpha   90.00
_cell.angle_beta   90.00
_cell.angle_gamma   90.00
#
_symmetry.space_group_name_H-M   'P 1'
#
loop_
_entity.id
_entity.type
_entity.pdbx_description
1 polymer ?
#
loop_
_entity_poly.entity_id
_entity_poly.type
_entity_poly.pdbx_seq_one_letter_code
_entity_poly.pdbx_strand_id
1 'polypeptide(L)'
;MAQNVAVWAVRERSVAAFWAVHERSVAILVVVVVVVGLSLVCETFKMAKSKNHTAHNQNKKAHRNGIKKVQTTRYRSNKGVDPKFLRNQRFARAGTLAANKARMQE
;
A
#
# COMPACT_ATOMS: atom_id res chain seq x y z
N MET A 1 38.99 71.44 -5.89
CA MET A 1 39.37 70.46 -4.84
C MET A 1 38.42 69.26 -4.89
N ALA A 2 38.49 68.52 -5.98
CA ALA A 2 37.65 67.35 -6.26
C ALA A 2 38.31 66.05 -5.72
N GLN A 3 38.75 66.05 -4.47
CA GLN A 3 39.50 64.91 -3.89
C GLN A 3 38.83 64.25 -2.68
N ASN A 4 37.77 64.84 -2.10
CA ASN A 4 37.16 64.31 -0.86
C ASN A 4 35.85 63.51 -1.01
N VAL A 5 35.29 63.39 -2.23
CA VAL A 5 34.06 62.60 -2.45
C VAL A 5 34.33 61.11 -2.70
N ALA A 6 35.54 60.78 -3.19
CA ALA A 6 35.91 59.40 -3.52
C ALA A 6 36.23 58.54 -2.29
N VAL A 7 36.76 59.14 -1.21
CA VAL A 7 37.15 58.42 0.02
C VAL A 7 35.93 57.95 0.83
N TRP A 8 34.85 58.73 0.84
CA TRP A 8 33.59 58.35 1.49
C TRP A 8 32.88 57.20 0.76
N ALA A 9 32.87 57.21 -0.57
CA ALA A 9 32.24 56.17 -1.39
C ALA A 9 33.00 54.82 -1.36
N VAL A 10 34.30 54.82 -1.05
CA VAL A 10 35.10 53.59 -0.86
C VAL A 10 34.81 52.95 0.51
N ARG A 11 34.66 53.77 1.55
CA ARG A 11 34.41 53.31 2.92
C ARG A 11 33.01 52.66 3.09
N GLU A 12 31.99 53.15 2.40
CA GLU A 12 30.65 52.53 2.39
C GLU A 12 30.62 51.19 1.65
N ARG A 13 31.38 51.04 0.55
CA ARG A 13 31.49 49.77 -0.18
C ARG A 13 32.16 48.68 0.64
N SER A 14 33.15 49.04 1.47
CA SER A 14 33.82 48.08 2.36
C SER A 14 32.90 47.55 3.47
N VAL A 15 32.05 48.39 4.05
CA VAL A 15 31.09 47.96 5.09
C VAL A 15 29.99 47.09 4.50
N ALA A 16 29.46 47.42 3.33
CA ALA A 16 28.46 46.59 2.65
C ALA A 16 29.00 45.21 2.23
N ALA A 17 30.25 45.13 1.78
CA ALA A 17 30.89 43.86 1.45
C ALA A 17 31.12 42.97 2.69
N PHE A 18 31.50 43.58 3.82
CA PHE A 18 31.67 42.87 5.09
C PHE A 18 30.34 42.32 5.63
N TRP A 19 29.27 43.13 5.57
CA TRP A 19 27.91 42.70 5.95
C TRP A 19 27.37 41.59 5.04
N ALA A 20 27.60 41.68 3.72
CA ALA A 20 27.19 40.64 2.78
C ALA A 20 27.94 39.31 2.96
N VAL A 21 29.22 39.35 3.35
CA VAL A 21 30.00 38.14 3.67
C VAL A 21 29.52 37.55 4.99
N HIS A 22 29.25 38.37 6.01
CA HIS A 22 28.73 37.92 7.29
C HIS A 22 27.35 37.24 7.16
N GLU A 23 26.42 37.81 6.40
CA GLU A 23 25.11 37.18 6.14
C GLU A 23 25.22 35.86 5.38
N ARG A 24 26.09 35.79 4.37
CA ARG A 24 26.33 34.55 3.60
C ARG A 24 26.98 33.47 4.46
N SER A 25 27.91 33.84 5.36
CA SER A 25 28.55 32.90 6.28
C SER A 25 27.56 32.30 7.29
N VAL A 26 26.64 33.11 7.84
CA VAL A 26 25.61 32.62 8.76
C VAL A 26 24.62 31.70 8.05
N ALA A 27 24.20 32.04 6.82
CA ALA A 27 23.30 31.20 6.03
C ALA A 27 23.90 29.81 5.72
N ILE A 28 25.19 29.76 5.36
CA ILE A 28 25.89 28.49 5.09
C ILE A 28 25.97 27.64 6.36
N LEU A 29 26.29 28.24 7.52
CA LEU A 29 26.35 27.51 8.78
C LEU A 29 24.98 26.94 9.18
N VAL A 30 23.90 27.70 9.02
CA VAL A 30 22.53 27.21 9.31
C VAL A 30 22.15 26.06 8.39
N VAL A 31 22.44 26.15 7.09
CA VAL A 31 22.16 25.07 6.12
C VAL A 31 22.97 23.81 6.46
N VAL A 32 24.25 23.95 6.82
CA VAL A 32 25.09 22.80 7.21
C VAL A 32 24.57 22.14 8.48
N VAL A 33 24.19 22.91 9.51
CA VAL A 33 23.65 22.36 10.77
C VAL A 33 22.30 21.66 10.54
N VAL A 34 21.42 22.22 9.71
CA VAL A 34 20.11 21.62 9.41
C VAL A 34 20.25 20.37 8.55
N VAL A 35 21.10 20.39 7.52
CA VAL A 35 21.29 19.24 6.62
C VAL A 35 22.01 18.09 7.35
N VAL A 36 23.10 18.38 8.08
CA VAL A 36 23.84 17.36 8.84
C VAL A 36 23.02 16.85 10.03
N GLY A 37 22.28 17.73 10.70
CA GLY A 37 21.37 17.35 11.78
C GLY A 37 20.23 16.44 11.29
N LEU A 38 19.63 16.74 10.13
CA LEU A 38 18.58 15.91 9.54
C LEU A 38 19.11 14.53 9.09
N SER A 39 20.36 14.46 8.60
CA SER A 39 21.01 13.19 8.24
C SER A 39 21.32 12.31 9.45
N LEU A 40 21.75 12.90 10.57
CA LEU A 40 22.11 12.15 11.79
C LEU A 40 20.89 11.58 12.55
N VAL A 41 19.70 12.15 12.38
CA VAL A 41 18.47 11.61 12.99
C VAL A 41 17.98 10.34 12.26
N CYS A 42 18.50 10.04 11.07
CA CYS A 42 18.06 8.90 10.26
C CYS A 42 18.74 7.56 10.61
N GLU A 43 19.92 7.57 11.24
CA GLU A 43 20.77 6.36 11.34
C GLU A 43 20.66 5.53 12.64
N THR A 44 19.75 5.87 13.57
CA THR A 44 19.70 5.19 14.89
C THR A 44 18.57 4.17 15.07
N PHE A 45 17.75 3.91 14.04
CA PHE A 45 16.83 2.77 14.07
C PHE A 45 17.55 1.48 13.67
N LYS A 46 18.43 1.02 14.57
CA LYS A 46 18.81 -0.40 14.64
C LYS A 46 17.52 -1.22 14.64
N MET A 47 17.28 -1.94 13.55
CA MET A 47 16.22 -2.93 13.39
C MET A 47 16.30 -3.95 14.53
N ALA A 48 15.62 -3.65 15.64
CA ALA A 48 15.41 -4.61 16.70
C ALA A 48 14.64 -5.78 16.09
N LYS A 49 15.19 -6.99 16.22
CA LYS A 49 14.59 -8.21 15.66
C LYS A 49 13.16 -8.35 16.19
N SER A 50 12.18 -8.23 15.30
CA SER A 50 10.77 -8.37 15.65
C SER A 50 10.34 -9.85 15.58
N LYS A 51 9.15 -10.17 16.10
CA LYS A 51 8.64 -11.54 16.10
C LYS A 51 8.25 -11.97 14.67
N ASN A 52 8.88 -13.03 14.16
CA ASN A 52 8.70 -13.48 12.78
C ASN A 52 7.36 -14.18 12.47
N HIS A 53 6.65 -14.70 13.48
CA HIS A 53 5.38 -15.41 13.27
C HIS A 53 4.48 -15.38 14.52
N THR A 54 3.16 -15.24 14.35
CA THR A 54 2.18 -15.38 15.44
C THR A 54 0.82 -15.91 14.97
N ALA A 55 0.30 -16.92 15.68
CA ALA A 55 -1.06 -17.43 15.49
C ALA A 55 -2.09 -16.85 16.50
N HIS A 56 -1.65 -15.95 17.40
CA HIS A 56 -2.40 -15.59 18.61
C HIS A 56 -3.79 -14.97 18.34
N ASN A 57 -3.93 -14.16 17.29
CA ASN A 57 -5.17 -13.43 16.99
C ASN A 57 -5.92 -13.99 15.76
N GLN A 58 -5.50 -15.13 15.22
CA GLN A 58 -6.11 -15.69 14.00
C GLN A 58 -7.52 -16.19 14.28
N ASN A 59 -7.68 -17.00 15.34
CA ASN A 59 -8.99 -17.54 15.73
C ASN A 59 -9.95 -16.41 16.13
N LYS A 60 -9.48 -15.44 16.92
CA LYS A 60 -10.31 -14.30 17.34
C LYS A 60 -10.81 -13.50 16.14
N LYS A 61 -10.00 -13.30 15.08
CA LYS A 61 -10.45 -12.67 13.84
C LYS A 61 -11.44 -13.54 13.06
N ALA A 62 -11.17 -14.83 12.91
CA ALA A 62 -12.04 -15.77 12.20
C ALA A 62 -13.43 -15.89 12.84
N HIS A 63 -13.51 -15.80 14.17
CA HIS A 63 -14.78 -15.88 14.90
C HIS A 63 -15.57 -14.57 14.96
N ARG A 64 -15.00 -13.39 14.62
CA ARG A 64 -15.76 -12.11 14.61
C ARG A 64 -16.97 -12.16 13.68
N ASN A 65 -16.80 -12.74 12.50
CA ASN A 65 -17.86 -12.93 11.50
C ASN A 65 -18.40 -14.37 11.48
N GLY A 66 -17.88 -15.22 12.37
CA GLY A 66 -18.10 -16.66 12.40
C GLY A 66 -17.44 -17.41 11.23
N ILE A 67 -17.08 -18.68 11.46
CA ILE A 67 -16.67 -19.58 10.38
C ILE A 67 -17.95 -20.08 9.70
N LYS A 68 -18.27 -19.51 8.52
CA LYS A 68 -19.48 -19.90 7.78
C LYS A 68 -19.30 -21.26 7.11
N LYS A 69 -20.27 -22.15 7.31
CA LYS A 69 -20.33 -23.43 6.58
C LYS A 69 -20.67 -23.17 5.10
N VAL A 70 -20.27 -24.09 4.23
CA VAL A 70 -20.66 -24.05 2.81
C VAL A 70 -22.18 -24.10 2.72
N GLN A 71 -22.76 -23.22 1.90
CA GLN A 71 -24.21 -23.18 1.70
C GLN A 71 -24.69 -24.46 1.01
N THR A 72 -25.68 -25.13 1.59
CA THR A 72 -26.30 -26.33 1.02
C THR A 72 -27.49 -25.94 0.14
N THR A 73 -27.41 -26.21 -1.16
CA THR A 73 -28.53 -26.10 -2.09
C THR A 73 -29.20 -27.47 -2.28
N ARG A 74 -30.49 -27.48 -2.68
CA ARG A 74 -31.24 -28.73 -2.97
C ARG A 74 -30.51 -29.63 -3.97
N TYR A 75 -29.85 -29.03 -4.95
CA TYR A 75 -29.05 -29.72 -5.97
C TYR A 75 -27.61 -29.22 -5.91
N ARG A 76 -26.66 -30.15 -5.75
CA ARG A 76 -25.23 -29.87 -5.82
C ARG A 76 -24.78 -29.75 -7.29
N SER A 77 -23.63 -29.13 -7.53
CA SER A 77 -23.04 -29.09 -8.87
C SER A 77 -22.54 -30.48 -9.29
N ASN A 78 -22.81 -30.87 -10.55
CA ASN A 78 -22.29 -32.11 -11.16
C ASN A 78 -20.80 -32.00 -11.59
N LYS A 79 -20.06 -31.00 -11.10
CA LYS A 79 -18.63 -30.83 -11.43
C LYS A 79 -17.82 -31.95 -10.78
N GLY A 80 -16.96 -32.60 -11.55
CA GLY A 80 -16.14 -33.74 -11.09
C GLY A 80 -16.85 -35.10 -11.13
N VAL A 81 -18.09 -35.17 -11.63
CA VAL A 81 -18.78 -36.44 -11.90
C VAL A 81 -18.28 -37.01 -13.23
N ASP A 82 -18.18 -38.34 -13.31
CA ASP A 82 -17.75 -39.05 -14.51
C ASP A 82 -18.51 -38.60 -15.78
N PRO A 83 -17.80 -38.22 -16.86
CA PRO A 83 -18.42 -37.81 -18.11
C PRO A 83 -19.33 -38.87 -18.73
N LYS A 84 -19.02 -40.16 -18.60
CA LYS A 84 -19.86 -41.24 -19.17
C LYS A 84 -21.21 -41.32 -18.45
N PHE A 85 -21.20 -41.23 -17.13
CA PHE A 85 -22.42 -41.12 -16.33
C PHE A 85 -23.26 -39.89 -16.70
N LEU A 86 -22.64 -38.72 -16.89
CA LEU A 86 -23.35 -37.50 -17.25
C LEU A 86 -24.03 -37.57 -18.62
N ARG A 87 -23.37 -38.20 -19.61
CA ARG A 87 -23.95 -38.44 -20.93
C ARG A 87 -25.19 -39.34 -20.82
N ASN A 88 -25.10 -40.43 -20.06
CA ASN A 88 -26.25 -41.32 -19.85
C ASN A 88 -27.39 -40.63 -19.10
N GLN A 89 -27.09 -39.88 -18.04
CA GLN A 89 -28.08 -39.13 -17.26
C GLN A 89 -28.86 -38.14 -18.13
N ARG A 90 -28.21 -37.49 -19.11
CA ARG A 90 -28.88 -36.59 -20.06
C ARG A 90 -29.93 -37.33 -20.90
N PHE A 91 -29.59 -38.48 -21.46
CA PHE A 91 -30.52 -39.26 -22.27
C PHE A 91 -31.67 -39.85 -21.44
N ALA A 92 -31.37 -40.38 -20.25
CA ALA A 92 -32.39 -40.90 -19.34
C ALA A 92 -33.42 -39.83 -18.95
N ARG A 93 -32.96 -38.63 -18.59
CA ARG A 93 -33.85 -37.49 -18.28
C ARG A 93 -34.69 -37.05 -19.47
N ALA A 94 -34.13 -37.06 -20.69
CA ALA A 94 -34.88 -36.73 -21.89
C ALA A 94 -36.02 -37.72 -22.14
N GLY A 95 -35.75 -39.03 -21.98
CA GLY A 95 -36.77 -40.08 -22.12
C GLY A 95 -37.88 -39.97 -21.07
N THR A 96 -37.54 -39.74 -19.80
CA THR A 96 -38.56 -39.59 -18.75
C THR A 96 -39.42 -38.35 -18.94
N LEU A 97 -38.85 -37.23 -19.42
CA LEU A 97 -39.61 -36.03 -19.72
C LEU A 97 -40.60 -36.25 -20.88
N ALA A 98 -40.19 -36.96 -21.94
CA ALA A 98 -41.08 -37.28 -23.05
C ALA A 98 -42.23 -38.20 -22.62
N ALA A 99 -41.93 -39.25 -21.85
CA ALA A 99 -42.96 -40.16 -21.32
C ALA A 99 -43.94 -39.45 -20.38
N ASN A 100 -43.43 -38.59 -19.48
CA ASN A 100 -44.29 -37.80 -18.61
C ASN A 100 -45.19 -36.83 -19.38
N LYS A 101 -44.68 -36.25 -20.48
CA LYS A 101 -45.47 -35.36 -21.33
C LYS A 101 -46.61 -36.11 -22.02
N ALA A 102 -46.33 -37.30 -22.57
CA ALA A 102 -47.36 -38.15 -23.19
C ALA A 102 -48.45 -38.54 -22.17
N ARG A 103 -48.04 -38.97 -20.96
CA ARG A 103 -48.96 -39.29 -19.86
C ARG A 103 -49.85 -38.13 -19.42
N MET A 104 -49.41 -36.88 -19.56
CA MET A 104 -50.21 -35.70 -19.21
C MET A 104 -51.16 -35.26 -20.32
N GLN A 105 -51.01 -35.81 -21.52
CA GLN A 105 -51.85 -35.49 -22.69
C GLN A 105 -53.01 -36.48 -22.85
N GLU A 106 -52.94 -37.62 -22.16
CA GLU A 106 -54.06 -38.53 -21.88
C GLU A 106 -54.98 -37.95 -20.80
#